data_AF-A0A3D3FJL4-F1
#
_entry.id   AF-A0A3D3FJL4-F1
#
_cell.length_a   1.000
_cell.length_b   1.000
_cell.length_c   1.000
_cell.angle_alpha   90.00
_cell.angle_beta   90.00
_cell.angle_gamma   90.00
#
_symmetry.space_group_name_H-M   'P 1'
#
loop_
_entity.id
_entity.type
_entity.pdbx_description
1 polymer ?
#
loop_
_entity_poly.entity_id
_entity_poly.type
_entity_poly.pdbx_seq_one_letter_code
_entity_poly.pdbx_strand_id
1 'polypeptide(L)'
;MRERFGPSLRSGFTLAVLILAVSVPLVHPEAAAPKKGGDYGIIFKKKDISSTATFMPYTAEGKRMEIFAVRASDGTIRTALNTCQVCYASGRGYYKQEGKEFVCQNCGNRFRLDQIEKIKGGCNPVPILGADKTDLGDSIGISKSYLASVAPYFARWKK
;
A
#
# COMPACT_ATOMS: atom_id res chain seq x y z
N MET A 1 78.98 20.09 -32.37
CA MET A 1 78.26 19.90 -31.09
C MET A 1 77.76 18.47 -31.09
N ARG A 2 78.44 17.48 -30.47
CA ARG A 2 78.40 17.13 -29.02
C ARG A 2 76.97 17.34 -28.48
N GLU A 3 76.24 16.33 -28.00
CA GLU A 3 76.64 15.53 -26.84
C GLU A 3 76.09 14.08 -26.84
N ARG A 4 76.86 13.22 -26.16
CA ARG A 4 76.56 11.85 -25.73
C ARG A 4 75.56 11.87 -24.59
N PHE A 5 74.66 10.90 -24.48
CA PHE A 5 74.21 10.38 -23.18
C PHE A 5 73.97 8.87 -23.24
N GLY A 6 74.70 8.16 -22.39
CA GLY A 6 74.59 6.73 -22.13
C GLY A 6 73.62 6.37 -21.00
N PRO A 7 73.66 5.14 -20.47
CA PRO A 7 72.49 4.32 -20.14
C PRO A 7 72.07 4.39 -18.66
N SER A 8 70.87 3.91 -18.35
CA SER A 8 70.44 3.70 -16.97
C SER A 8 69.44 2.54 -16.87
N LEU A 9 70.01 1.39 -16.53
CA LEU A 9 69.35 0.16 -16.12
C LEU A 9 68.61 0.42 -14.80
N ARG A 10 67.28 0.34 -14.76
CA ARG A 10 66.52 0.39 -13.51
C ARG A 10 65.94 -0.98 -13.19
N SER A 11 66.57 -1.59 -12.21
CA SER A 11 66.21 -2.85 -11.56
C SER A 11 64.75 -2.86 -11.12
N GLY A 12 64.01 -3.89 -11.54
CA GLY A 12 62.64 -4.15 -11.10
C GLY A 12 62.63 -4.73 -9.70
N PHE A 13 61.92 -4.10 -8.78
CA PHE A 13 61.55 -4.67 -7.49
C PHE A 13 60.06 -5.08 -7.59
N THR A 14 59.80 -6.34 -7.91
CA THR A 14 58.47 -6.93 -7.82
C THR A 14 58.15 -7.18 -6.35
N LEU A 15 57.33 -6.31 -5.74
CA LEU A 15 56.73 -6.55 -4.43
C LEU A 15 55.49 -7.43 -4.64
N ALA A 16 55.60 -8.73 -4.37
CA ALA A 16 54.46 -9.63 -4.33
C ALA A 16 53.69 -9.40 -3.01
N VAL A 17 52.55 -8.72 -3.09
CA VAL A 17 51.61 -8.58 -1.97
C VAL A 17 50.62 -9.73 -2.04
N LEU A 18 50.79 -10.74 -1.18
CA LEU A 18 49.79 -11.77 -0.95
C LEU A 18 48.64 -11.18 -0.11
N ILE A 19 47.52 -10.89 -0.77
CA ILE A 19 46.27 -10.51 -0.10
C ILE A 19 45.53 -11.80 0.25
N LEU A 20 45.54 -12.17 1.54
CA LEU A 20 44.66 -13.19 2.09
C LEU A 20 43.22 -12.66 2.08
N ALA A 21 42.42 -13.13 1.12
CA ALA A 21 41.00 -12.83 1.05
C ALA A 21 40.25 -13.58 2.17
N VAL A 22 40.01 -12.90 3.30
CA VAL A 22 39.11 -13.38 4.35
C VAL A 22 37.67 -13.15 3.88
N SER A 23 36.98 -14.21 3.49
CA SER A 23 35.56 -14.18 3.13
C SER A 23 34.71 -14.03 4.40
N VAL A 24 34.42 -12.79 4.78
CA VAL A 24 33.42 -12.48 5.81
C VAL A 24 32.03 -12.74 5.20
N PRO A 25 31.21 -13.65 5.75
CA PRO A 25 29.85 -13.83 5.27
C PRO A 25 29.07 -12.54 5.55
N LEU A 26 28.62 -11.88 4.48
CA LEU A 26 27.73 -10.73 4.54
C LEU A 26 26.34 -11.19 5.01
N VAL A 27 26.19 -11.34 6.33
CA VAL A 27 24.89 -11.33 6.97
C VAL A 27 24.37 -9.90 6.84
N HIS A 28 23.68 -9.61 5.75
CA HIS A 28 22.92 -8.38 5.61
C HIS A 28 21.72 -8.48 6.56
N PRO A 29 21.63 -7.66 7.62
CA PRO A 29 20.37 -7.51 8.32
C PRO A 29 19.36 -7.00 7.29
N GLU A 30 18.30 -7.77 7.03
CA GLU A 30 17.16 -7.27 6.28
C GLU A 30 16.61 -6.10 7.08
N ALA A 31 16.91 -4.90 6.61
CA ALA A 31 16.52 -3.67 7.27
C ALA A 31 15.01 -3.68 7.39
N ALA A 32 14.52 -3.82 8.63
CA ALA A 32 13.11 -3.64 8.93
C ALA A 32 12.68 -2.31 8.32
N ALA A 33 11.67 -2.36 7.45
CA ALA A 33 11.16 -1.18 6.76
C ALA A 33 10.90 -0.06 7.78
N PRO A 34 11.28 1.19 7.48
CA PRO A 34 11.09 2.30 8.40
C PRO A 34 9.60 2.42 8.71
N LYS A 35 9.22 2.28 9.99
CA LYS A 35 7.88 2.64 10.47
C LYS A 35 7.72 4.14 10.25
N LYS A 36 7.18 4.55 9.10
CA LYS A 36 6.73 5.92 8.89
C LYS A 36 5.63 6.18 9.92
N GLY A 37 5.97 6.93 10.96
CA GLY A 37 5.05 7.30 12.03
C GLY A 37 3.95 8.19 11.48
N GLY A 38 2.72 7.71 11.54
CA GLY A 38 1.50 8.45 11.22
C GLY A 38 0.36 7.96 12.11
N ASP A 39 -0.65 8.81 12.32
CA ASP A 39 -1.85 8.47 13.08
C ASP A 39 -2.82 7.69 12.18
N TYR A 40 -2.68 6.37 12.19
CA TYR A 40 -3.47 5.44 11.38
C TYR A 40 -4.55 4.77 12.22
N GLY A 41 -5.80 4.85 11.77
CA GLY A 41 -6.92 4.15 12.42
C GLY A 41 -7.07 2.70 11.95
N ILE A 42 -6.71 2.41 10.69
CA ILE A 42 -6.73 1.06 10.10
C ILE A 42 -5.38 0.79 9.44
N ILE A 43 -4.87 -0.44 9.62
CA ILE A 43 -3.67 -0.94 8.94
C ILE A 43 -4.03 -2.27 8.26
N PHE A 44 -3.92 -2.31 6.94
CA PHE A 44 -4.02 -3.55 6.17
C PHE A 44 -2.63 -4.11 5.90
N LYS A 45 -2.33 -5.33 6.34
CA LYS A 45 -1.07 -6.01 5.97
C LYS A 45 -1.16 -6.46 4.51
N LYS A 46 -0.20 -6.09 3.67
CA LYS A 46 -0.24 -6.39 2.22
C LYS A 46 -0.32 -7.88 1.91
N LYS A 47 0.28 -8.72 2.76
CA LYS A 47 0.24 -10.18 2.65
C LYS A 47 -1.17 -10.77 2.83
N ASP A 48 -2.06 -10.05 3.54
CA ASP A 48 -3.43 -10.47 3.81
C ASP A 48 -4.42 -9.88 2.78
N ILE A 49 -3.92 -9.17 1.75
CA ILE A 49 -4.73 -8.56 0.69
C ILE A 49 -4.55 -9.36 -0.61
N SER A 50 -5.64 -9.97 -1.06
CA SER A 50 -5.72 -10.78 -2.27
C SER A 50 -6.73 -10.20 -3.27
N SER A 51 -7.03 -10.94 -4.34
CA SER A 51 -8.16 -10.63 -5.23
C SER A 51 -9.53 -10.79 -4.56
N THR A 52 -9.59 -11.41 -3.37
CA THR A 52 -10.76 -11.32 -2.47
C THR A 52 -10.52 -10.20 -1.47
N ALA A 53 -11.50 -9.31 -1.33
CA ALA A 53 -11.43 -8.12 -0.52
C ALA A 53 -11.42 -8.47 0.97
N THR A 54 -10.52 -7.81 1.69
CA THR A 54 -10.45 -7.85 3.14
C THR A 54 -11.24 -6.66 3.67
N PHE A 55 -12.32 -6.93 4.40
CA PHE A 55 -13.17 -5.91 5.03
C PHE A 55 -12.75 -5.75 6.49
N MET A 56 -12.50 -4.50 6.91
CA MET A 56 -12.10 -4.15 8.27
C MET A 56 -13.16 -3.25 8.90
N PRO A 57 -13.79 -3.69 10.01
CA PRO A 57 -14.66 -2.82 10.78
C PRO A 57 -13.84 -1.77 11.53
N TYR A 58 -14.41 -0.59 11.71
CA TYR A 58 -13.82 0.49 12.51
C TYR A 58 -14.93 1.32 13.16
N THR A 59 -14.62 2.03 14.25
CA THR A 59 -15.55 2.97 14.88
C THR A 59 -14.89 4.35 14.94
N ALA A 60 -15.55 5.33 14.32
CA ALA A 60 -15.12 6.73 14.30
C ALA A 60 -16.31 7.61 14.71
N GLU A 61 -16.11 8.61 15.57
CA GLU A 61 -17.18 9.53 15.99
C GLU A 61 -18.46 8.80 16.46
N GLY A 62 -18.28 7.70 17.21
CA GLY A 62 -19.36 6.84 17.72
C GLY A 62 -20.11 6.02 16.65
N LYS A 63 -19.66 6.03 15.39
CA LYS A 63 -20.31 5.36 14.26
C LYS A 63 -19.50 4.16 13.81
N ARG A 64 -20.15 3.00 13.74
CA ARG A 64 -19.58 1.79 13.13
C ARG A 64 -19.49 1.99 11.63
N MET A 65 -18.34 1.66 11.06
CA MET A 65 -18.06 1.72 9.64
C MET A 65 -17.25 0.50 9.18
N GLU A 66 -17.15 0.32 7.87
CA GLU A 66 -16.36 -0.76 7.28
C GLU A 66 -15.63 -0.24 6.05
N ILE A 67 -14.34 -0.54 6.00
CA ILE A 67 -13.41 -0.18 4.92
C ILE A 67 -12.91 -1.49 4.34
N PHE A 68 -12.67 -1.53 3.04
CA PHE A 68 -12.06 -2.71 2.44
C PHE A 68 -10.82 -2.39 1.62
N ALA A 69 -9.95 -3.39 1.53
CA ALA A 69 -8.81 -3.42 0.64
C ALA A 69 -8.86 -4.65 -0.27
N VAL A 70 -8.49 -4.50 -1.53
CA VAL A 70 -8.46 -5.60 -2.53
C VAL A 70 -7.31 -5.41 -3.51
N ARG A 71 -6.75 -6.50 -4.02
CA ARG A 71 -5.69 -6.48 -5.04
C ARG A 71 -6.31 -6.57 -6.43
N ALA A 72 -6.14 -5.52 -7.23
CA ALA A 72 -6.60 -5.46 -8.62
C ALA A 72 -5.74 -6.32 -9.55
N SER A 73 -6.24 -6.57 -10.76
CA SER A 73 -5.51 -7.36 -11.76
C SER A 73 -4.19 -6.74 -12.20
N ASP A 74 -4.05 -5.42 -12.04
CA ASP A 74 -2.81 -4.66 -12.28
C ASP A 74 -1.80 -4.76 -11.12
N GLY A 75 -2.07 -5.62 -10.11
CA GLY A 75 -1.22 -5.87 -8.95
C GLY A 75 -1.32 -4.82 -7.85
N THR A 76 -1.95 -3.68 -8.12
CA THR A 76 -2.10 -2.59 -7.14
C THR A 76 -3.15 -2.92 -6.08
N ILE A 77 -2.96 -2.41 -4.87
CA ILE A 77 -3.94 -2.52 -3.80
C ILE A 77 -4.91 -1.34 -3.90
N ARG A 78 -6.20 -1.63 -3.91
CA ARG A 78 -7.32 -0.68 -3.94
C ARG A 78 -8.02 -0.66 -2.60
N THR A 79 -8.43 0.51 -2.13
CA THR A 79 -9.06 0.77 -0.85
C THR A 79 -10.26 1.68 -1.00
N ALA A 80 -11.36 1.34 -0.32
CA ALA A 80 -12.57 2.14 -0.36
C ALA A 80 -13.37 1.97 0.93
N LEU A 81 -14.23 2.95 1.21
CA LEU A 81 -15.32 2.79 2.16
C LEU A 81 -16.27 1.72 1.62
N ASN A 82 -16.82 0.88 2.48
CA ASN A 82 -17.85 -0.06 2.07
C ASN A 82 -19.22 0.62 1.87
N THR A 83 -19.26 1.79 1.23
CA THR A 83 -20.50 2.51 0.92
C THR A 83 -20.32 3.47 -0.26
N CYS A 84 -21.40 4.12 -0.72
CA CYS A 84 -21.38 5.14 -1.79
C CYS A 84 -22.17 6.39 -1.45
N GLN A 85 -21.95 7.43 -2.23
CA GLN A 85 -22.57 8.75 -2.03
C GLN A 85 -24.10 8.74 -2.21
N VAL A 86 -24.63 7.76 -2.93
CA VAL A 86 -26.06 7.68 -3.25
C VAL A 86 -26.83 6.86 -2.22
N CYS A 87 -26.33 5.67 -1.87
CA CYS A 87 -27.11 4.70 -1.10
C CYS A 87 -26.77 4.69 0.39
N TYR A 88 -25.75 5.41 0.88
CA TYR A 88 -25.28 5.30 2.26
C TYR A 88 -26.39 5.50 3.29
N ALA A 89 -27.27 6.49 3.07
CA ALA A 89 -28.35 6.83 3.98
C ALA A 89 -29.45 5.75 4.08
N SER A 90 -29.50 4.77 3.17
CA SER A 90 -30.41 3.62 3.29
C SER A 90 -30.07 2.70 4.46
N GLY A 91 -28.82 2.73 4.92
CA GLY A 91 -28.26 1.74 5.85
C GLY A 91 -27.94 0.38 5.23
N ARG A 92 -28.36 0.15 3.98
CA ARG A 92 -28.08 -1.07 3.20
C ARG A 92 -27.11 -0.82 2.04
N GLY A 93 -26.62 0.41 1.89
CA GLY A 93 -25.71 0.83 0.83
C GLY A 93 -24.29 0.34 1.07
N TYR A 94 -24.12 -0.98 1.16
CA TYR A 94 -22.84 -1.65 1.34
C TYR A 94 -22.60 -2.69 0.27
N TYR A 95 -21.34 -3.07 0.07
CA TYR A 95 -20.95 -4.01 -0.96
C TYR A 95 -20.63 -5.38 -0.38
N LYS A 96 -20.97 -6.40 -1.17
CA LYS A 96 -20.41 -7.73 -1.07
C LYS A 96 -19.66 -8.02 -2.36
N GLN A 97 -18.54 -8.71 -2.24
CA GLN A 97 -17.82 -9.16 -3.41
C GLN A 97 -18.42 -10.47 -3.92
N GLU A 98 -18.70 -10.54 -5.21
CA GLU A 98 -19.14 -11.72 -5.96
C GLU A 98 -18.13 -11.95 -7.09
N GLY A 99 -17.19 -12.88 -6.89
CA GLY A 99 -16.12 -13.13 -7.85
C GLY A 99 -15.30 -11.87 -8.13
N LYS A 100 -15.36 -11.34 -9.36
CA LYS A 100 -14.62 -10.15 -9.80
C LYS A 100 -15.44 -8.86 -9.71
N GLU A 101 -16.59 -8.87 -9.05
CA GLU A 101 -17.48 -7.72 -8.92
C GLU A 101 -17.82 -7.40 -7.46
N PHE A 102 -18.17 -6.15 -7.20
CA PHE A 102 -18.78 -5.68 -5.96
C PHE A 102 -20.24 -5.32 -6.22
N VAL A 103 -21.14 -5.89 -5.42
CA VAL A 103 -22.59 -5.72 -5.58
C VAL A 103 -23.15 -4.93 -4.40
N CYS A 104 -23.78 -3.80 -4.70
CA CYS A 104 -24.46 -2.99 -3.70
C CYS A 104 -25.70 -3.70 -3.17
N GLN A 105 -25.79 -3.86 -1.86
CA GLN A 105 -26.89 -4.56 -1.18
C GLN A 105 -28.15 -3.70 -0.99
N ASN A 106 -28.13 -2.46 -1.46
CA ASN A 106 -29.30 -1.58 -1.53
C ASN A 106 -29.91 -1.55 -2.93
N CYS A 107 -29.12 -1.19 -3.96
CA CYS A 107 -29.62 -0.94 -5.32
C CYS A 107 -29.24 -2.01 -6.35
N GLY A 108 -28.44 -3.02 -5.99
CA GLY A 108 -28.04 -4.09 -6.90
C GLY A 108 -26.98 -3.73 -7.94
N ASN A 109 -26.53 -2.47 -8.01
CA ASN A 109 -25.46 -2.06 -8.92
C ASN A 109 -24.18 -2.87 -8.71
N ARG A 110 -23.53 -3.18 -9.83
CA ARG A 110 -22.33 -4.02 -9.91
C ARG A 110 -21.15 -3.20 -10.42
N PHE A 111 -19.99 -3.41 -9.81
CA PHE A 111 -18.74 -2.74 -10.17
C PHE A 111 -17.64 -3.78 -10.29
N ARG A 112 -16.88 -3.74 -11.36
CA ARG A 112 -15.72 -4.61 -11.49
C ARG A 112 -14.68 -4.25 -10.44
N LEU A 113 -14.02 -5.24 -9.89
CA LEU A 113 -12.92 -5.10 -8.94
C LEU A 113 -11.85 -4.13 -9.46
N ASP A 114 -11.50 -4.21 -10.75
CA ASP A 114 -10.46 -3.35 -11.35
C ASP A 114 -10.88 -1.86 -11.46
N GLN A 115 -12.18 -1.55 -11.28
CA GLN A 115 -12.69 -0.18 -11.30
C GLN A 115 -12.57 0.51 -9.94
N ILE A 116 -12.38 -0.24 -8.85
CA ILE A 116 -12.24 0.32 -7.51
C ILE A 116 -11.08 1.32 -7.49
N GLU A 117 -11.31 2.49 -6.90
CA GLU A 117 -10.45 3.69 -6.93
C GLU A 117 -10.28 4.39 -8.28
N LYS A 118 -10.54 3.73 -9.41
CA LYS A 118 -10.42 4.36 -10.74
C LYS A 118 -11.68 5.12 -11.12
N ILE A 119 -12.84 4.53 -10.88
CA ILE A 119 -14.14 5.17 -11.10
C ILE A 119 -14.67 5.62 -9.74
N LYS A 120 -15.05 6.90 -9.65
CA LYS A 120 -15.46 7.56 -8.41
C LYS A 120 -16.76 8.32 -8.60
N GLY A 121 -17.44 8.55 -7.48
CA GLY A 121 -18.68 9.30 -7.45
C GLY A 121 -19.93 8.45 -7.68
N GLY A 122 -21.07 8.99 -7.27
CA GLY A 122 -22.37 8.35 -7.47
C GLY A 122 -22.47 7.03 -6.69
N CYS A 123 -22.85 5.97 -7.40
CA CYS A 123 -23.03 4.63 -6.80
C CYS A 123 -21.73 3.83 -6.65
N ASN A 124 -20.56 4.32 -7.05
CA ASN A 124 -19.30 3.59 -6.87
C ASN A 124 -18.89 3.58 -5.39
N PRO A 125 -18.18 2.54 -4.90
CA PRO A 125 -17.52 2.58 -3.60
C PRO A 125 -16.66 3.84 -3.44
N VAL A 126 -16.77 4.55 -2.32
CA VAL A 126 -16.02 5.80 -2.10
C VAL A 126 -14.54 5.46 -1.90
N PRO A 127 -13.63 5.90 -2.79
CA PRO A 127 -12.22 5.50 -2.70
C PRO A 127 -11.46 6.29 -1.63
N ILE A 128 -10.42 5.68 -1.08
CA ILE A 128 -9.46 6.33 -0.17
C ILE A 128 -8.17 6.58 -0.95
N LEU A 129 -7.74 7.84 -1.05
CA LEU A 129 -6.68 8.26 -1.98
C LEU A 129 -5.69 9.20 -1.30
N GLY A 130 -4.55 9.43 -1.96
CA GLY A 130 -3.59 10.46 -1.57
C GLY A 130 -3.07 10.28 -0.14
N ALA A 131 -3.05 11.37 0.64
CA ALA A 131 -2.52 11.37 2.00
C ALA A 131 -3.29 10.43 2.95
N ASP A 132 -4.56 10.12 2.65
CA ASP A 132 -5.41 9.30 3.53
C ASP A 132 -5.14 7.79 3.40
N LYS A 133 -4.36 7.39 2.38
CA LYS A 133 -3.89 6.03 2.13
C LYS A 133 -2.37 6.04 1.98
N THR A 134 -1.67 5.63 3.03
CA THR A 134 -0.20 5.64 3.06
C THR A 134 0.37 4.24 2.87
N ASP A 135 1.38 4.10 2.00
CA ASP A 135 2.21 2.90 1.93
C ASP A 135 3.27 2.92 3.05
N LEU A 136 3.22 1.92 3.94
CA LEU A 136 4.10 1.77 5.10
C LEU A 136 5.17 0.67 4.89
N GLY A 137 5.33 0.19 3.65
CA GLY A 137 6.22 -0.92 3.31
C GLY A 137 5.44 -2.24 3.25
N ASP A 138 5.29 -2.92 4.38
CA ASP A 138 4.59 -4.22 4.48
C ASP A 138 3.05 -4.09 4.58
N SER A 139 2.56 -2.86 4.70
CA SER A 139 1.18 -2.54 5.02
C SER A 139 0.70 -1.26 4.35
N ILE A 140 -0.62 -1.08 4.32
CA ILE A 140 -1.31 0.14 3.90
C ILE A 140 -2.01 0.73 5.13
N GLY A 141 -1.64 1.95 5.49
CA GLY A 141 -2.26 2.71 6.58
C GLY A 141 -3.37 3.62 6.07
N ILE A 142 -4.51 3.64 6.77
CA ILE A 142 -5.62 4.58 6.53
C ILE A 142 -5.65 5.62 7.65
N SER A 143 -5.62 6.90 7.26
CA SER A 143 -5.59 8.04 8.17
C SER A 143 -6.75 8.02 9.17
N LYS A 144 -6.45 8.21 10.47
CA LYS A 144 -7.48 8.30 11.52
C LYS A 144 -8.37 9.52 11.35
N SER A 145 -7.81 10.67 10.96
CA SER A 145 -8.58 11.90 10.74
C SER A 145 -9.52 11.80 9.55
N TYR A 146 -9.10 11.09 8.49
CA TYR A 146 -9.97 10.76 7.37
C TYR A 146 -11.14 9.87 7.80
N LEU A 147 -10.88 8.82 8.58
CA LEU A 147 -11.94 7.94 9.10
C LEU A 147 -12.97 8.72 9.92
N ALA A 148 -12.53 9.70 10.72
CA ALA A 148 -13.43 10.61 11.42
C ALA A 148 -14.24 11.50 10.44
N SER A 149 -13.61 12.07 9.43
CA SER A 149 -14.27 12.98 8.47
C SER A 149 -15.33 12.29 7.61
N VAL A 150 -15.18 10.99 7.34
CA VAL A 150 -16.13 10.20 6.54
C VAL A 150 -17.17 9.44 7.39
N ALA A 151 -17.08 9.53 8.72
CA ALA A 151 -18.07 8.94 9.63
C ALA A 151 -19.54 9.28 9.30
N PRO A 152 -19.89 10.48 8.79
CA PRO A 152 -21.26 10.79 8.36
C PRO A 152 -21.84 9.85 7.29
N TYR A 153 -21.01 9.25 6.41
CA TYR A 153 -21.48 8.24 5.45
C TYR A 153 -22.03 6.97 6.14
N PHE A 154 -21.67 6.75 7.41
CA PHE A 154 -22.07 5.55 8.14
C PHE A 154 -23.13 5.83 9.21
N ALA A 155 -23.71 7.03 9.22
CA ALA A 155 -24.70 7.43 10.24
C ALA A 155 -25.93 6.50 10.32
N ARG A 156 -26.29 5.82 9.24
CA ARG A 156 -27.43 4.88 9.20
C ARG A 156 -27.02 3.45 8.93
N TRP A 157 -25.74 3.10 9.07
CA TRP A 157 -25.19 1.79 8.73
C TRP A 157 -25.86 0.63 9.49
N LYS A 158 -26.25 -0.43 8.77
CA LYS A 158 -26.97 -1.59 9.35
C LYS A 158 -26.33 -2.96 9.08
N LYS A 159 -25.10 -3.00 8.56
CA LYS A 159 -24.36 -4.25 8.37
C LYS A 159 -23.66 -4.67 9.67
#